data_AF-A0AAF6BHV6-F1
#
_entry.id   AF-A0AAF6BHV6-F1
#
_cell.length_a   1.000
_cell.length_b   1.000
_cell.length_c   1.000
_cell.angle_alpha   90.00
_cell.angle_beta   90.00
_cell.angle_gamma   90.00
#
_symmetry.space_group_name_H-M   'P 1'
#
loop_
_entity.id
_entity.type
_entity.pdbx_description
1 polymer ?
#
loop_
_entity_poly.entity_id
_entity_poly.type
_entity_poly.pdbx_seq_one_letter_code
_entity_poly.pdbx_strand_id
1 'polypeptide(L)'
;METFLSRSLVLGGGWARSGAFMRTSCVATRRFSRENSVFRCSGLSCSAFSRRGSGANTRLPSGVRSQNSLSLIFGSGTASQGFFSESRHIQTRLCFTSTGLKSRSEIRCQIDDKEDPVVSTEWLAERLSDVCILDVRGHVDSYLVEEGVEKSEYKADYDEYLEGHIPGAVFFSWVKDGLDPQASSRLQLMEDVNDFAPVMEAKGVSTEKPVVIYDRGDGLLAPRIWWALVLHGHPCVRILNGGLKKWVDEERPLELYEPCTLKVYADYTPKKLYPSLVASWEDVLSSVSGMNAEKESPEEKTAIVDARDNAQYQGHIRRSKLGGRIPGAINIPRRSLVRPDGTFEPVDVQRQVLKEAGLDPEIPTKLIAYCNGGVASCTVLLAWHRVSGKGTWANYDGSWNEWGNRDDLPVDM
;
A
#
# COMPACT_ATOMS: atom_id res chain seq x y z
N MET A 1 13.08 -64.12 0.39
CA MET A 1 12.02 -64.69 1.26
C MET A 1 10.80 -63.79 1.11
N GLU A 2 9.66 -64.40 0.77
CA GLU A 2 8.28 -63.84 0.78
C GLU A 2 8.10 -62.45 0.12
N THR A 3 7.75 -62.25 -1.17
CA THR A 3 6.61 -62.70 -2.02
C THR A 3 5.23 -62.38 -1.42
N PHE A 4 4.25 -61.75 -2.10
CA PHE A 4 3.77 -61.86 -3.50
C PHE A 4 3.45 -60.46 -4.11
N LEU A 5 3.68 -60.14 -5.40
CA LEU A 5 2.85 -60.47 -6.60
C LEU A 5 1.36 -60.10 -6.44
N SER A 6 0.64 -59.48 -7.38
CA SER A 6 0.92 -58.88 -8.71
C SER A 6 -0.24 -57.88 -9.03
N ARG A 7 -0.58 -57.38 -10.24
CA ARG A 7 -0.30 -57.70 -11.66
C ARG A 7 -0.68 -56.49 -12.55
N SER A 8 -0.07 -56.33 -13.73
CA SER A 8 -0.48 -55.32 -14.73
C SER A 8 -1.69 -55.78 -15.55
N LEU A 9 -2.47 -54.82 -16.07
CA LEU A 9 -3.32 -55.08 -17.24
C LEU A 9 -3.38 -53.84 -18.16
N VAL A 10 -2.88 -54.01 -19.38
CA VAL A 10 -2.99 -53.03 -20.47
C VAL A 10 -4.13 -53.48 -21.38
N LEU A 11 -5.07 -52.58 -21.68
CA LEU A 11 -5.91 -52.66 -22.87
C LEU A 11 -5.87 -51.30 -23.56
N GLY A 12 -5.44 -51.28 -24.81
CA GLY A 12 -5.43 -50.08 -25.64
C GLY A 12 -6.60 -50.04 -26.62
N GLY A 13 -6.70 -48.94 -27.36
CA GLY A 13 -7.53 -48.81 -28.56
C GLY A 13 -8.61 -47.74 -28.47
N GLY A 14 -8.71 -46.91 -29.52
CA GLY A 14 -9.88 -46.06 -29.77
C GLY A 14 -9.60 -44.56 -29.88
N TRP A 15 -9.19 -44.11 -31.08
CA TRP A 15 -9.40 -42.70 -31.47
C TRP A 15 -10.87 -42.48 -31.82
N ALA A 16 -11.52 -41.49 -31.20
CA ALA A 16 -12.77 -40.90 -31.68
C ALA A 16 -12.88 -39.42 -31.25
N ARG A 17 -13.67 -38.65 -32.01
CA ARG A 17 -13.66 -37.18 -31.98
C ARG A 17 -14.66 -36.55 -31.00
N SER A 18 -14.40 -35.27 -30.68
CA SER A 18 -15.38 -34.20 -30.45
C SER A 18 -16.46 -34.38 -29.37
N GLY A 19 -16.37 -33.57 -28.31
CA GLY A 19 -17.47 -33.34 -27.37
C GLY A 19 -17.09 -32.30 -26.33
N ALA A 20 -17.68 -31.10 -26.40
CA ALA A 20 -17.49 -30.08 -25.38
C ALA A 20 -18.20 -30.51 -24.07
N PHE A 21 -17.49 -30.48 -22.94
CA PHE A 21 -18.07 -30.72 -21.63
C PHE A 21 -18.01 -29.46 -20.76
N MET A 22 -19.17 -28.82 -20.58
CA MET A 22 -19.39 -27.95 -19.43
C MET A 22 -19.28 -28.78 -18.15
N ARG A 23 -18.42 -28.36 -17.21
CA ARG A 23 -18.44 -28.89 -15.84
C ARG A 23 -19.41 -28.10 -14.98
N THR A 24 -20.62 -28.60 -14.81
CA THR A 24 -21.48 -28.27 -13.67
C THR A 24 -21.13 -29.19 -12.50
N SER A 25 -20.23 -28.73 -11.62
CA SER A 25 -19.96 -29.44 -10.36
C SER A 25 -21.09 -29.20 -9.37
N CYS A 26 -21.90 -30.23 -9.12
CA CYS A 26 -22.93 -30.21 -8.09
C CYS A 26 -22.29 -30.50 -6.72
N VAL A 27 -22.31 -29.53 -5.81
CA VAL A 27 -21.93 -29.74 -4.41
C VAL A 27 -23.21 -29.91 -3.59
N ALA A 28 -23.42 -31.11 -3.07
CA ALA A 28 -24.52 -31.40 -2.16
C ALA A 28 -24.10 -31.12 -0.71
N THR A 29 -24.69 -30.11 -0.07
CA THR A 29 -24.58 -29.89 1.38
C THR A 29 -25.93 -30.13 2.05
N ARG A 30 -25.91 -30.90 3.15
CA ARG A 30 -27.12 -31.32 3.89
C ARG A 30 -27.76 -30.12 4.59
N ARG A 31 -29.05 -29.87 4.33
CA ARG A 31 -29.87 -28.98 5.16
C ARG A 31 -30.24 -29.65 6.48
N PHE A 32 -29.93 -29.02 7.60
CA PHE A 32 -30.76 -29.13 8.80
C PHE A 32 -31.91 -28.11 8.67
N SER A 33 -33.13 -28.54 8.92
CA SER A 33 -34.33 -27.71 8.80
C SER A 33 -34.85 -27.27 10.18
N ARG A 34 -35.18 -25.98 10.33
CA ARG A 34 -36.28 -25.52 11.19
C ARG A 34 -36.84 -24.18 10.67
N GLU A 35 -38.01 -24.31 10.05
CA GLU A 35 -39.18 -23.41 10.05
C GLU A 35 -39.08 -21.91 9.72
N ASN A 36 -39.83 -21.55 8.67
CA ASN A 36 -40.63 -20.33 8.50
C ASN A 36 -39.96 -18.94 8.53
N SER A 37 -39.68 -18.42 7.33
CA SER A 37 -40.17 -17.09 6.95
C SER A 37 -40.41 -17.06 5.43
N VAL A 38 -41.59 -16.56 5.00
CA VAL A 38 -41.96 -16.45 3.59
C VAL A 38 -41.51 -15.09 3.06
N PHE A 39 -40.67 -15.10 2.01
CA PHE A 39 -40.49 -13.93 1.14
C PHE A 39 -40.70 -14.32 -0.32
N ARG A 40 -41.60 -13.60 -0.98
CA ARG A 40 -41.84 -13.71 -2.43
C ARG A 40 -40.75 -12.92 -3.17
N CYS A 41 -40.03 -13.57 -4.08
CA CYS A 41 -39.34 -12.88 -5.17
C CYS A 41 -40.06 -13.20 -6.49
N SER A 42 -40.63 -12.17 -7.12
CA SER A 42 -41.21 -12.21 -8.46
C SER A 42 -40.33 -11.40 -9.41
N GLY A 43 -39.73 -12.02 -10.42
CA GLY A 43 -38.82 -11.32 -11.32
C GLY A 43 -38.00 -12.23 -12.24
N LEU A 44 -38.65 -13.11 -13.00
CA LEU A 44 -38.01 -13.80 -14.13
C LEU A 44 -38.05 -12.89 -15.36
N SER A 45 -36.90 -12.50 -15.89
CA SER A 45 -36.77 -12.00 -17.26
C SER A 45 -35.79 -12.87 -18.03
N CYS A 46 -36.29 -13.58 -19.05
CA CYS A 46 -35.46 -14.29 -20.01
C CYS A 46 -34.99 -13.31 -21.09
N SER A 47 -33.68 -13.16 -21.28
CA SER A 47 -33.10 -12.47 -22.42
C SER A 47 -32.74 -13.46 -23.53
N ALA A 48 -33.63 -13.64 -24.50
CA ALA A 48 -33.36 -14.43 -25.69
C ALA A 48 -32.49 -13.64 -26.69
N PHE A 49 -31.36 -14.21 -27.07
CA PHE A 49 -30.46 -13.65 -28.08
C PHE A 49 -31.08 -13.78 -29.49
N SER A 50 -31.05 -12.72 -30.30
CA SER A 50 -31.30 -12.84 -31.75
C SER A 50 -30.19 -12.17 -32.55
N ARG A 51 -29.65 -12.89 -33.54
CA ARG A 51 -28.67 -12.41 -34.52
C ARG A 51 -29.28 -12.47 -35.92
N ARG A 52 -29.26 -11.33 -36.62
CA ARG A 52 -29.33 -11.08 -38.09
C ARG A 52 -29.51 -9.55 -38.22
N GLY A 53 -28.93 -8.82 -39.17
CA GLY A 53 -27.97 -9.13 -40.22
C GLY A 53 -27.70 -7.88 -41.07
N SER A 54 -26.51 -7.79 -41.66
CA SER A 54 -26.05 -6.82 -42.67
C SER A 54 -27.07 -5.94 -43.43
N GLY A 55 -26.80 -4.63 -43.54
CA GLY A 55 -27.42 -3.72 -44.52
C GLY A 55 -26.90 -2.28 -44.37
N ALA A 56 -26.50 -1.64 -45.48
CA ALA A 56 -25.75 -0.36 -45.45
C ALA A 56 -26.62 0.89 -45.74
N ASN A 57 -26.06 2.05 -45.38
CA ASN A 57 -26.36 3.40 -45.90
C ASN A 57 -27.81 3.93 -45.85
N THR A 58 -28.05 4.94 -45.01
CA THR A 58 -28.78 6.16 -45.41
C THR A 58 -28.44 7.34 -44.50
N ARG A 59 -28.72 8.56 -44.97
CA ARG A 59 -28.23 9.84 -44.43
C ARG A 59 -29.04 10.34 -43.22
N LEU A 60 -28.36 11.04 -42.32
CA LEU A 60 -28.99 11.93 -41.33
C LEU A 60 -29.69 13.13 -41.99
N PRO A 61 -30.76 13.64 -41.37
CA PRO A 61 -30.89 15.07 -41.20
C PRO A 61 -31.09 15.52 -39.74
N SER A 62 -30.98 16.83 -39.54
CA SER A 62 -30.87 17.57 -38.29
C SER A 62 -32.11 17.62 -37.39
N GLY A 63 -31.85 17.63 -36.08
CA GLY A 63 -32.44 18.63 -35.16
C GLY A 63 -33.62 18.18 -34.29
N VAL A 64 -33.49 18.42 -32.97
CA VAL A 64 -34.47 19.11 -32.09
C VAL A 64 -33.83 19.23 -30.69
N ARG A 65 -34.00 20.39 -30.04
CA ARG A 65 -33.62 20.62 -28.64
C ARG A 65 -34.73 20.12 -27.71
N SER A 66 -34.39 19.65 -26.51
CA SER A 66 -35.29 19.75 -25.36
C SER A 66 -34.50 20.23 -24.13
N GLN A 67 -34.97 21.33 -23.54
CA GLN A 67 -34.63 21.73 -22.18
C GLN A 67 -35.75 21.22 -21.28
N ASN A 68 -35.41 20.75 -20.07
CA ASN A 68 -36.36 20.59 -18.98
C ASN A 68 -35.70 21.09 -17.69
N SER A 69 -36.21 22.18 -17.16
CA SER A 69 -35.91 22.68 -15.81
C SER A 69 -37.23 22.92 -15.11
N LEU A 70 -37.45 22.22 -13.99
CA LEU A 70 -38.68 22.29 -13.20
C LEU A 70 -38.44 23.09 -11.92
N SER A 71 -39.19 24.19 -11.78
CA SER A 71 -39.13 25.08 -10.63
C SER A 71 -40.02 24.58 -9.48
N LEU A 72 -39.51 24.58 -8.25
CA LEU A 72 -40.31 24.34 -7.04
C LEU A 72 -40.80 25.66 -6.45
N ILE A 73 -42.10 25.71 -6.10
CA ILE A 73 -42.76 26.88 -5.50
C ILE A 73 -42.87 26.64 -3.99
N PHE A 74 -42.41 27.61 -3.19
CA PHE A 74 -42.68 27.66 -1.75
C PHE A 74 -43.99 28.41 -1.49
N GLY A 75 -44.88 27.82 -0.69
CA GLY A 75 -46.10 28.47 -0.19
C GLY A 75 -46.00 28.72 1.32
N SER A 76 -46.07 29.97 1.74
CA SER A 76 -46.15 30.39 3.15
C SER A 76 -47.59 30.76 3.52
N GLY A 77 -48.15 30.19 4.59
CA GLY A 77 -49.45 30.54 5.14
C GLY A 77 -49.34 30.97 6.62
N THR A 78 -50.16 31.94 7.03
CA THR A 78 -50.13 32.56 8.37
C THR A 78 -51.53 32.64 9.02
N ALA A 79 -51.53 32.74 10.35
CA ALA A 79 -52.69 32.98 11.24
C ALA A 79 -53.71 31.80 11.37
N SER A 80 -54.50 31.67 12.45
CA SER A 80 -54.79 32.57 13.57
C SER A 80 -55.10 31.87 14.92
N GLN A 81 -54.95 32.68 15.99
CA GLN A 81 -55.42 32.61 17.39
C GLN A 81 -56.32 31.46 17.92
N GLY A 82 -55.92 30.93 19.09
CA GLY A 82 -56.69 31.11 20.33
C GLY A 82 -57.31 29.86 21.00
N PHE A 83 -56.86 29.54 22.23
CA PHE A 83 -57.70 29.13 23.38
C PHE A 83 -56.90 29.13 24.70
N PHE A 84 -57.54 29.46 25.82
CA PHE A 84 -56.95 29.50 27.17
C PHE A 84 -56.96 28.13 27.85
N SER A 85 -55.89 27.77 28.57
CA SER A 85 -56.00 27.02 29.84
C SER A 85 -54.76 27.25 30.72
N GLU A 86 -54.96 27.53 32.00
CA GLU A 86 -53.89 27.60 32.99
C GLU A 86 -53.36 26.18 33.30
N SER A 87 -52.04 25.99 33.33
CA SER A 87 -51.42 24.88 34.06
C SER A 87 -49.99 25.18 34.47
N ARG A 88 -49.78 25.09 35.79
CA ARG A 88 -48.58 25.31 36.58
C ARG A 88 -47.28 24.92 35.87
N HIS A 89 -46.38 25.89 35.66
CA HIS A 89 -44.99 25.61 35.29
C HIS A 89 -44.24 24.94 36.45
N ILE A 90 -44.14 23.62 36.41
CA ILE A 90 -43.03 22.91 37.06
C ILE A 90 -41.79 23.17 36.20
N GLN A 91 -40.84 23.96 36.72
CA GLN A 91 -39.51 24.07 36.11
C GLN A 91 -38.73 22.77 36.32
N THR A 92 -39.02 21.77 35.49
CA THR A 92 -38.10 20.64 35.31
C THR A 92 -36.86 21.18 34.61
N ARG A 93 -35.82 21.53 35.38
CA ARG A 93 -34.49 21.79 34.83
C ARG A 93 -34.01 20.50 34.16
N LEU A 94 -34.21 20.37 32.85
CA LEU A 94 -33.37 19.47 32.06
C LEU A 94 -31.95 20.02 32.16
N CYS A 95 -31.17 19.40 33.04
CA CYS A 95 -29.73 19.57 33.05
C CYS A 95 -29.21 18.84 31.80
N PHE A 96 -29.23 19.53 30.66
CA PHE A 96 -28.36 19.20 29.54
C PHE A 96 -26.94 19.41 30.03
N THR A 97 -26.40 18.39 30.70
CA THR A 97 -24.97 18.22 30.81
C THR A 97 -24.51 17.97 29.38
N SER A 98 -23.92 19.00 28.77
CA SER A 98 -23.15 18.84 27.54
C SER A 98 -21.92 18.00 27.89
N THR A 99 -22.13 16.69 27.98
CA THR A 99 -21.09 15.71 27.77
C THR A 99 -20.58 15.99 26.37
N GLY A 100 -19.45 16.70 26.33
CA GLY A 100 -19.00 17.33 25.10
C GLY A 100 -18.90 16.27 24.02
N LEU A 101 -19.50 16.54 22.86
CA LEU A 101 -18.93 15.99 21.64
C LEU A 101 -17.47 16.39 21.70
N LYS A 102 -16.58 15.42 21.91
CA LYS A 102 -15.18 15.60 21.55
C LYS A 102 -15.25 16.05 20.10
N SER A 103 -14.89 17.31 19.84
CA SER A 103 -14.73 17.75 18.46
C SER A 103 -13.84 16.72 17.79
N ARG A 104 -14.22 16.26 16.59
CA ARG A 104 -13.30 15.48 15.75
C ARG A 104 -11.99 16.24 15.79
N SER A 105 -11.00 15.71 16.50
CA SER A 105 -9.69 16.33 16.58
C SER A 105 -9.19 16.28 15.16
N GLU A 106 -9.19 17.44 14.49
CA GLU A 106 -8.86 17.55 13.08
C GLU A 106 -7.59 16.75 12.87
N ILE A 107 -7.65 15.68 12.06
CA ILE A 107 -6.44 14.99 11.63
C ILE A 107 -5.79 15.93 10.63
N ARG A 108 -5.17 16.98 11.17
CA ARG A 108 -4.35 17.93 10.45
C ARG A 108 -3.15 17.15 9.97
N CYS A 109 -2.99 17.17 8.67
CA CYS A 109 -1.98 16.35 8.04
C CYS A 109 -1.53 17.02 6.76
N GLN A 110 -0.27 17.41 6.80
CA GLN A 110 0.57 17.74 5.68
C GLN A 110 1.84 16.91 5.83
N ILE A 111 2.51 16.63 4.71
CA ILE A 111 3.83 15.96 4.70
C ILE A 111 4.91 16.80 5.42
N ASP A 112 4.62 18.07 5.73
CA ASP A 112 5.46 19.02 6.49
C ASP A 112 5.14 19.04 8.01
N ASP A 113 4.14 18.28 8.47
CA ASP A 113 3.84 18.14 9.89
C ASP A 113 4.87 17.21 10.55
N LYS A 114 5.60 17.72 11.56
CA LYS A 114 6.69 17.02 12.27
C LYS A 114 6.23 15.89 13.21
N GLU A 115 5.08 15.29 12.96
CA GLU A 115 4.60 14.14 13.73
C GLU A 115 5.28 12.86 13.27
N ASP A 116 5.58 11.95 14.21
CA ASP A 116 6.07 10.61 13.86
C ASP A 116 5.00 9.87 13.05
N PRO A 117 5.27 9.43 11.81
CA PRO A 117 4.29 8.67 11.02
C PRO A 117 4.00 7.28 11.62
N VAL A 118 4.77 6.79 12.58
CA VAL A 118 4.58 5.48 13.20
C VAL A 118 3.53 5.57 14.34
N VAL A 119 2.38 4.92 14.13
CA VAL A 119 1.26 4.88 15.08
C VAL A 119 1.18 3.55 15.83
N SER A 120 0.58 3.56 17.02
CA SER A 120 0.34 2.34 17.79
C SER A 120 -0.90 1.57 17.31
N THR A 121 -0.92 0.29 17.65
CA THR A 121 -2.10 -0.60 17.58
C THR A 121 -3.31 -0.03 18.30
N GLU A 122 -3.12 0.60 19.46
CA GLU A 122 -4.19 1.29 20.19
C GLU A 122 -4.73 2.50 19.42
N TRP A 123 -3.85 3.34 18.86
CA TRP A 123 -4.23 4.51 18.08
C TRP A 123 -5.10 4.12 16.87
N LEU A 124 -4.77 3.01 16.21
CA LEU A 124 -5.54 2.48 15.08
C LEU A 124 -6.89 1.90 15.52
N ALA A 125 -6.93 1.15 16.62
CA ALA A 125 -8.16 0.55 17.13
C ALA A 125 -9.23 1.59 17.50
N GLU A 126 -8.82 2.74 18.02
CA GLU A 126 -9.72 3.90 18.27
C GLU A 126 -10.25 4.57 16.99
N ARG A 127 -9.67 4.31 15.81
CA ARG A 127 -9.84 5.12 14.58
C ARG A 127 -10.20 4.32 13.31
N LEU A 128 -10.56 3.04 13.43
CA LEU A 128 -10.85 2.15 12.29
C LEU A 128 -11.85 2.73 11.27
N SER A 129 -12.83 3.54 11.68
CA SER A 129 -13.80 4.20 10.78
C SER A 129 -13.26 5.44 10.05
N ASP A 130 -12.25 6.08 10.62
CA ASP A 130 -11.81 7.43 10.26
C ASP A 130 -10.65 7.42 9.24
N VAL A 131 -9.99 6.28 9.09
CA VAL A 131 -8.85 6.07 8.18
C VAL A 131 -9.18 5.10 7.05
N CYS A 132 -8.36 5.08 6.00
CA CYS A 132 -8.23 3.98 5.06
C CYS A 132 -7.07 3.08 5.54
N ILE A 133 -7.24 1.76 5.54
CA ILE A 133 -6.21 0.83 6.02
C ILE A 133 -5.71 -0.01 4.85
N LEU A 134 -4.39 -0.04 4.63
CA LEU A 134 -3.75 -0.86 3.61
C LEU A 134 -2.97 -2.00 4.24
N ASP A 135 -3.40 -3.23 3.94
CA ASP A 135 -2.62 -4.44 4.19
C ASP A 135 -1.66 -4.64 3.03
N VAL A 136 -0.35 -4.52 3.28
CA VAL A 136 0.71 -4.71 2.27
C VAL A 136 1.52 -5.98 2.51
N ARG A 137 0.96 -6.97 3.24
CA ARG A 137 1.67 -8.19 3.63
C ARG A 137 2.19 -8.98 2.44
N GLY A 138 3.35 -9.57 2.66
CA GLY A 138 4.15 -10.28 1.69
C GLY A 138 5.49 -10.66 2.27
N HIS A 139 6.29 -11.38 1.48
CA HIS A 139 7.62 -11.81 1.88
C HIS A 139 8.57 -11.90 0.67
N VAL A 140 9.87 -11.87 0.97
CA VAL A 140 10.96 -11.98 0.00
C VAL A 140 11.74 -13.27 0.30
N ASP A 141 11.25 -14.38 -0.25
CA ASP A 141 11.94 -15.67 -0.13
C ASP A 141 13.28 -15.57 -0.85
N SER A 142 14.38 -15.66 -0.10
CA SER A 142 15.72 -15.55 -0.66
C SER A 142 16.50 -16.83 -0.42
N TYR A 143 17.16 -17.33 -1.46
CA TYR A 143 17.88 -18.60 -1.44
C TYR A 143 19.14 -18.55 -2.28
N LEU A 144 20.19 -19.25 -1.84
CA LEU A 144 21.41 -19.42 -2.63
C LEU A 144 21.18 -20.41 -3.77
N VAL A 145 21.68 -20.07 -4.96
CA VAL A 145 21.69 -20.96 -6.13
C VAL A 145 23.08 -21.52 -6.43
N GLU A 146 24.12 -20.81 -6.02
CA GLU A 146 25.52 -21.21 -5.96
C GLU A 146 26.21 -20.42 -4.84
N GLU A 147 27.47 -20.70 -4.53
CA GLU A 147 28.21 -20.01 -3.48
C GLU A 147 28.29 -18.50 -3.75
N GLY A 148 27.85 -17.69 -2.79
CA GLY A 148 27.80 -16.23 -2.90
C GLY A 148 26.76 -15.67 -3.88
N VAL A 149 25.88 -16.50 -4.48
CA VAL A 149 24.84 -16.00 -5.40
C VAL A 149 23.45 -16.37 -4.91
N GLU A 150 22.66 -15.34 -4.68
CA GLU A 150 21.34 -15.39 -4.10
C GLU A 150 20.28 -14.99 -5.14
N LYS A 151 19.15 -15.71 -5.16
CA LYS A 151 17.95 -15.29 -5.88
C LYS A 151 16.84 -14.99 -4.87
N SER A 152 15.86 -14.21 -5.32
CA SER A 152 14.69 -13.88 -4.53
C SER A 152 13.40 -14.05 -5.30
N GLU A 153 12.41 -14.62 -4.64
CA GLU A 153 11.01 -14.62 -5.06
C GLU A 153 10.24 -13.57 -4.24
N TYR A 154 9.44 -12.78 -4.94
CA TYR A 154 8.65 -11.70 -4.34
C TYR A 154 7.18 -12.12 -4.31
N LYS A 155 6.62 -12.28 -3.10
CA LYS A 155 5.28 -12.81 -2.86
C LYS A 155 4.45 -11.83 -2.04
N ALA A 156 3.16 -11.72 -2.37
CA ALA A 156 2.19 -10.92 -1.64
C ALA A 156 1.13 -11.87 -1.07
N ASP A 157 0.83 -11.72 0.22
CA ASP A 157 0.22 -12.78 1.02
C ASP A 157 -1.31 -12.65 1.05
N TYR A 158 -1.93 -12.64 -0.14
CA TYR A 158 -3.38 -12.44 -0.29
C TYR A 158 -4.21 -13.55 0.36
N ASP A 159 -3.73 -14.79 0.33
CA ASP A 159 -4.41 -15.90 1.00
C ASP A 159 -4.36 -15.72 2.53
N GLU A 160 -3.23 -15.29 3.11
CA GLU A 160 -3.13 -14.90 4.54
C GLU A 160 -3.99 -13.67 4.89
N TYR A 161 -4.28 -12.79 3.92
CA TYR A 161 -5.23 -11.69 4.07
C TYR A 161 -6.67 -12.20 4.16
N LEU A 162 -7.07 -13.15 3.31
CA LEU A 162 -8.40 -13.76 3.39
C LEU A 162 -8.61 -14.56 4.68
N GLU A 163 -7.55 -15.16 5.23
CA GLU A 163 -7.56 -15.90 6.51
C GLU A 163 -7.60 -15.00 7.76
N GLY A 164 -7.27 -13.72 7.65
CA GLY A 164 -7.38 -12.77 8.76
C GLY A 164 -6.63 -11.46 8.52
N HIS A 165 -7.32 -10.33 8.67
CA HIS A 165 -6.75 -8.98 8.52
C HIS A 165 -7.35 -7.99 9.52
N ILE A 166 -6.71 -6.82 9.68
CA ILE A 166 -7.23 -5.73 10.51
C ILE A 166 -8.58 -5.26 9.95
N PRO A 167 -9.64 -5.07 10.76
CA PRO A 167 -10.97 -4.71 10.28
C PRO A 167 -10.98 -3.47 9.38
N GLY A 168 -11.65 -3.57 8.24
CA GLY A 168 -11.69 -2.52 7.21
C GLY A 168 -10.44 -2.38 6.34
N ALA A 169 -9.43 -3.26 6.48
CA ALA A 169 -8.24 -3.22 5.64
C ALA A 169 -8.49 -3.70 4.21
N VAL A 170 -7.93 -2.98 3.25
CA VAL A 170 -7.90 -3.34 1.83
C VAL A 170 -6.52 -3.88 1.49
N PHE A 171 -6.46 -5.02 0.80
CA PHE A 171 -5.19 -5.60 0.37
C PHE A 171 -4.55 -4.82 -0.78
N PHE A 172 -3.28 -4.43 -0.60
CA PHE A 172 -2.44 -3.79 -1.59
C PHE A 172 -1.26 -4.71 -1.91
N SER A 173 -1.31 -5.34 -3.07
CA SER A 173 -0.32 -6.30 -3.55
C SER A 173 0.95 -5.56 -3.98
N TRP A 174 1.91 -5.41 -3.08
CA TRP A 174 3.21 -4.76 -3.33
C TRP A 174 4.02 -5.30 -4.53
N VAL A 175 3.66 -6.47 -5.07
CA VAL A 175 4.23 -7.09 -6.29
C VAL A 175 3.40 -6.90 -7.57
N LYS A 176 2.36 -6.04 -7.53
CA LYS A 176 1.45 -5.77 -8.67
C LYS A 176 0.90 -4.33 -8.67
N ASP A 177 0.38 -3.89 -7.53
CA ASP A 177 -0.31 -2.60 -7.39
C ASP A 177 0.73 -1.48 -7.33
N GLY A 178 0.58 -0.47 -8.18
CA GLY A 178 1.44 0.71 -8.23
C GLY A 178 2.83 0.51 -8.84
N LEU A 179 3.18 -0.70 -9.32
CA LEU A 179 4.44 -0.97 -10.01
C LEU A 179 4.43 -0.43 -11.44
N ASP A 180 5.52 0.20 -11.88
CA ASP A 180 5.66 0.64 -13.27
C ASP A 180 5.94 -0.57 -14.20
N PRO A 181 5.06 -0.85 -15.20
CA PRO A 181 5.26 -1.95 -16.13
C PRO A 181 6.38 -1.71 -17.17
N GLN A 182 6.94 -0.49 -17.26
CA GLN A 182 8.04 -0.13 -18.16
C GLN A 182 9.40 0.02 -17.44
N ALA A 183 9.44 -0.14 -16.12
CA ALA A 183 10.65 0.10 -15.33
C ALA A 183 11.81 -0.85 -15.66
N SER A 184 13.03 -0.36 -15.43
CA SER A 184 14.28 -1.12 -15.60
C SER A 184 14.43 -2.26 -14.58
N SER A 185 13.77 -2.17 -13.42
CA SER A 185 13.76 -3.20 -12.38
C SER A 185 12.34 -3.59 -11.93
N ARG A 186 12.20 -4.84 -11.50
CA ARG A 186 10.90 -5.50 -11.24
C ARG A 186 10.01 -4.86 -10.16
N LEU A 187 10.56 -4.04 -9.26
CA LEU A 187 9.86 -3.54 -8.06
C LEU A 187 9.75 -2.00 -8.01
N GLN A 188 10.18 -1.32 -9.08
CA GLN A 188 10.04 0.12 -9.20
C GLN A 188 8.56 0.52 -9.23
N LEU A 189 8.22 1.59 -8.51
CA LEU A 189 6.87 2.12 -8.46
C LEU A 189 6.65 3.17 -9.57
N MET A 190 5.39 3.35 -9.94
CA MET A 190 4.94 4.41 -10.85
C MET A 190 5.32 5.78 -10.28
N GLU A 191 6.10 6.55 -11.04
CA GLU A 191 6.48 7.92 -10.70
C GLU A 191 5.42 8.95 -11.15
N ASP A 192 4.67 8.67 -12.22
CA ASP A 192 3.57 9.51 -12.67
C ASP A 192 2.31 9.27 -11.82
N VAL A 193 1.78 10.34 -11.22
CA VAL A 193 0.53 10.31 -10.46
C VAL A 193 -0.66 9.89 -11.32
N ASN A 194 -0.63 10.13 -12.63
CA ASN A 194 -1.71 9.76 -13.55
C ASN A 194 -1.86 8.23 -13.69
N ASP A 195 -0.77 7.48 -13.53
CA ASP A 195 -0.79 6.01 -13.52
C ASP A 195 -1.05 5.46 -12.10
N PHE A 196 -0.52 6.12 -11.07
CA PHE A 196 -0.66 5.70 -9.67
C PHE A 196 -2.06 5.97 -9.08
N ALA A 197 -2.68 7.11 -9.38
CA ALA A 197 -3.97 7.50 -8.81
C ALA A 197 -5.09 6.47 -9.10
N PRO A 198 -5.30 5.97 -10.33
CA PRO A 198 -6.30 4.93 -10.61
C PRO A 198 -6.14 3.65 -9.78
N VAL A 199 -4.90 3.29 -9.41
CA VAL A 199 -4.65 2.15 -8.52
C VAL A 199 -5.18 2.46 -7.11
N MET A 200 -4.90 3.65 -6.59
CA MET A 200 -5.37 4.07 -5.27
C MET A 200 -6.90 4.19 -5.20
N GLU A 201 -7.53 4.73 -6.24
CA GLU A 201 -8.99 4.82 -6.36
C GLU A 201 -9.65 3.42 -6.40
N ALA A 202 -9.04 2.46 -7.11
CA ALA A 202 -9.50 1.06 -7.17
C ALA A 202 -9.32 0.29 -5.84
N LYS A 203 -8.52 0.83 -4.91
CA LYS A 203 -8.37 0.41 -3.51
C LYS A 203 -9.24 1.22 -2.54
N GLY A 204 -10.05 2.17 -3.03
CA GLY A 204 -10.92 3.00 -2.21
C GLY A 204 -10.18 4.05 -1.35
N VAL A 205 -8.94 4.38 -1.70
CA VAL A 205 -8.16 5.42 -1.02
C VAL A 205 -8.48 6.77 -1.66
N SER A 206 -8.94 7.73 -0.85
CA SER A 206 -9.12 9.13 -1.24
C SER A 206 -8.12 10.04 -0.54
N THR A 207 -7.84 11.21 -1.09
CA THR A 207 -7.01 12.24 -0.42
C THR A 207 -7.70 12.91 0.77
N GLU A 208 -8.98 12.61 1.03
CA GLU A 208 -9.76 13.20 2.13
C GLU A 208 -9.68 12.39 3.45
N LYS A 209 -9.09 11.19 3.42
CA LYS A 209 -8.88 10.35 4.60
C LYS A 209 -7.40 10.02 4.81
N PRO A 210 -6.93 9.88 6.05
CA PRO A 210 -5.60 9.33 6.31
C PRO A 210 -5.49 7.87 5.90
N VAL A 211 -4.31 7.48 5.43
CA VAL A 211 -3.96 6.08 5.18
C VAL A 211 -3.07 5.54 6.30
N VAL A 212 -3.43 4.37 6.83
CA VAL A 212 -2.60 3.58 7.75
C VAL A 212 -2.15 2.31 7.04
N ILE A 213 -0.85 2.09 6.97
CA ILE A 213 -0.24 0.95 6.27
C ILE A 213 0.29 -0.04 7.30
N TYR A 214 0.10 -1.33 7.07
CA TYR A 214 0.75 -2.38 7.85
C TYR A 214 1.27 -3.52 6.99
N ASP A 215 2.41 -4.08 7.39
CA ASP A 215 2.97 -5.32 6.87
C ASP A 215 2.84 -6.44 7.92
N ARG A 216 3.59 -7.54 7.75
CA ARG A 216 3.52 -8.70 8.64
C ARG A 216 3.98 -8.38 10.07
N GLY A 217 4.62 -7.24 10.29
CA GLY A 217 5.39 -6.94 11.50
C GLY A 217 6.87 -7.26 11.30
N ASP A 218 7.39 -7.02 10.10
CA ASP A 218 8.83 -7.08 9.84
C ASP A 218 9.42 -5.70 9.49
N GLY A 219 8.58 -4.69 9.23
CA GLY A 219 8.98 -3.31 8.94
C GLY A 219 9.70 -3.16 7.60
N LEU A 220 9.39 -4.02 6.62
CA LEU A 220 9.98 -4.03 5.29
C LEU A 220 9.07 -3.38 4.24
N LEU A 221 7.78 -3.76 4.22
CA LEU A 221 6.86 -3.39 3.13
C LEU A 221 6.03 -2.15 3.44
N ALA A 222 5.66 -1.93 4.71
CA ALA A 222 4.92 -0.73 5.07
C ALA A 222 5.69 0.59 4.85
N PRO A 223 7.00 0.69 5.13
CA PRO A 223 7.80 1.88 4.79
C PRO A 223 7.86 2.15 3.28
N ARG A 224 7.84 1.10 2.44
CA ARG A 224 7.87 1.22 0.98
C ARG A 224 6.61 1.87 0.43
N ILE A 225 5.43 1.45 0.89
CA ILE A 225 4.17 2.06 0.45
C ILE A 225 3.93 3.41 1.15
N TRP A 226 4.51 3.63 2.34
CA TRP A 226 4.56 4.97 2.94
C TRP A 226 5.31 5.96 2.05
N TRP A 227 6.52 5.59 1.59
CA TRP A 227 7.29 6.39 0.66
C TRP A 227 6.51 6.69 -0.63
N ALA A 228 5.85 5.68 -1.20
CA ALA A 228 5.03 5.83 -2.41
C ALA A 228 3.94 6.89 -2.25
N LEU A 229 3.18 6.82 -1.14
CA LEU A 229 2.11 7.78 -0.87
C LEU A 229 2.65 9.19 -0.56
N VAL A 230 3.81 9.32 0.07
CA VAL A 230 4.46 10.61 0.32
C VAL A 230 5.01 11.23 -0.99
N LEU A 231 5.62 10.43 -1.88
CA LEU A 231 6.01 10.80 -3.24
C LEU A 231 4.82 11.38 -4.03
N HIS A 232 3.71 10.65 -4.03
CA HIS A 232 2.44 11.07 -4.62
C HIS A 232 1.65 12.08 -3.78
N GLY A 233 2.26 12.66 -2.73
CA GLY A 233 1.71 13.80 -2.00
C GLY A 233 0.43 13.55 -1.24
N HIS A 234 0.16 12.30 -0.86
CA HIS A 234 -0.96 11.94 -0.01
C HIS A 234 -0.86 12.68 1.34
N PRO A 235 -1.91 13.40 1.78
CA PRO A 235 -1.76 14.38 2.85
C PRO A 235 -1.47 13.75 4.22
N CYS A 236 -1.93 12.52 4.46
CA CYS A 236 -1.74 11.85 5.73
C CYS A 236 -1.44 10.37 5.58
N VAL A 237 -0.16 10.00 5.76
CA VAL A 237 0.28 8.60 5.73
C VAL A 237 0.85 8.25 7.10
N ARG A 238 0.44 7.09 7.62
CA ARG A 238 0.90 6.51 8.89
C ARG A 238 1.25 5.04 8.70
N ILE A 239 2.13 4.52 9.54
CA ILE A 239 2.53 3.10 9.56
C ILE A 239 2.18 2.50 10.91
N LEU A 240 1.56 1.32 10.92
CA LEU A 240 1.27 0.58 12.14
C LEU A 240 2.55 -0.04 12.72
N ASN A 241 2.96 0.40 13.91
CA ASN A 241 4.14 -0.13 14.59
C ASN A 241 3.95 -1.61 14.97
N GLY A 242 4.86 -2.49 14.55
CA GLY A 242 4.75 -3.94 14.78
C GLY A 242 3.79 -4.67 13.83
N GLY A 243 3.19 -3.98 12.86
CA GLY A 243 2.35 -4.57 11.82
C GLY A 243 1.22 -5.46 12.33
N LEU A 244 0.83 -6.46 11.54
CA LEU A 244 -0.19 -7.43 11.94
C LEU A 244 0.24 -8.28 13.13
N LYS A 245 1.53 -8.68 13.20
CA LYS A 245 2.04 -9.49 14.31
C LYS A 245 1.67 -8.88 15.66
N LYS A 246 1.99 -7.61 15.89
CA LYS A 246 1.69 -6.94 17.16
C LYS A 246 0.20 -6.73 17.40
N TRP A 247 -0.60 -6.56 16.34
CA TRP A 247 -2.06 -6.49 16.44
C TRP A 247 -2.65 -7.81 16.96
N VAL A 248 -2.14 -8.95 16.45
CA VAL A 248 -2.55 -10.30 16.89
C VAL A 248 -2.00 -10.65 18.27
N ASP A 249 -0.75 -10.31 18.57
CA ASP A 249 -0.15 -10.52 19.91
C ASP A 249 -0.89 -9.73 21.01
N GLU A 250 -1.59 -8.64 20.67
CA GLU A 250 -2.46 -7.86 21.56
C GLU A 250 -3.92 -8.32 21.56
N GLU A 251 -4.22 -9.50 21.01
CA GLU A 251 -5.56 -10.12 20.95
C GLU A 251 -6.65 -9.22 20.31
N ARG A 252 -6.25 -8.33 19.38
CA ARG A 252 -7.19 -7.39 18.75
C ARG A 252 -8.05 -8.06 17.67
N PRO A 253 -9.27 -7.55 17.41
CA PRO A 253 -10.18 -8.16 16.44
C PRO A 253 -9.59 -8.26 15.03
N LEU A 254 -9.94 -9.33 14.31
CA LEU A 254 -9.65 -9.52 12.88
C LEU A 254 -10.96 -9.66 12.10
N GLU A 255 -10.95 -9.22 10.83
CA GLU A 255 -11.94 -9.59 9.83
C GLU A 255 -11.42 -10.75 8.97
N LEU A 256 -12.36 -11.57 8.46
CA LEU A 256 -12.11 -12.72 7.59
C LEU A 256 -12.77 -12.45 6.25
N TYR A 257 -12.10 -12.85 5.15
CA TYR A 257 -12.52 -12.64 3.76
C TYR A 257 -12.60 -11.16 3.34
N GLU A 258 -12.34 -10.86 2.07
CA GLU A 258 -12.43 -9.49 1.56
C GLU A 258 -13.85 -8.93 1.76
N PRO A 259 -14.02 -7.75 2.41
CA PRO A 259 -15.33 -7.17 2.65
C PRO A 259 -16.13 -7.03 1.35
N CYS A 260 -17.37 -7.53 1.34
CA CYS A 260 -18.31 -7.34 0.22
C CYS A 260 -18.86 -5.91 0.15
N THR A 261 -17.97 -4.92 0.12
CA THR A 261 -18.30 -3.51 -0.06
C THR A 261 -18.45 -3.19 -1.55
N LEU A 262 -19.41 -2.34 -1.89
CA LEU A 262 -19.41 -1.73 -3.21
C LEU A 262 -18.16 -0.84 -3.31
N LYS A 263 -17.30 -1.11 -4.29
CA LYS A 263 -16.17 -0.24 -4.62
C LYS A 263 -16.70 1.13 -5.07
N VAL A 264 -16.84 2.04 -4.12
CA VAL A 264 -16.95 3.46 -4.41
C VAL A 264 -15.57 3.90 -4.87
N TYR A 265 -15.44 4.21 -6.16
CA TYR A 265 -14.24 4.86 -6.67
C TYR A 265 -14.05 6.16 -5.87
N ALA A 266 -12.94 6.22 -5.15
CA ALA A 266 -12.50 7.42 -4.46
C ALA A 266 -12.05 8.47 -5.48
N ASP A 267 -11.98 9.72 -5.04
CA ASP A 267 -11.20 10.77 -5.73
C ASP A 267 -9.79 10.75 -5.12
N TYR A 268 -8.79 10.40 -5.94
CA TYR A 268 -7.38 10.50 -5.55
C TYR A 268 -6.70 11.62 -6.35
N THR A 269 -6.94 12.87 -5.94
CA THR A 269 -6.32 14.06 -6.53
C THR A 269 -5.40 14.79 -5.53
N PRO A 270 -4.11 14.38 -5.42
CA PRO A 270 -3.13 15.07 -4.56
C PRO A 270 -2.92 16.53 -4.97
N LYS A 271 -2.81 17.43 -3.97
CA LYS A 271 -2.66 18.88 -4.19
C LYS A 271 -1.23 19.32 -4.49
N LYS A 272 -0.25 18.44 -4.26
CA LYS A 272 1.18 18.66 -4.45
C LYS A 272 1.82 17.29 -4.68
N LEU A 273 2.93 17.24 -5.42
CA LEU A 273 3.73 16.03 -5.64
C LEU A 273 5.17 16.29 -5.17
N TYR A 274 5.90 15.21 -4.90
CA TYR A 274 7.26 15.26 -4.36
C TYR A 274 8.24 14.42 -5.21
N PRO A 275 8.38 14.69 -6.54
CA PRO A 275 9.22 13.89 -7.43
C PRO A 275 10.69 13.85 -7.01
N SER A 276 11.17 14.86 -6.27
CA SER A 276 12.51 14.88 -5.68
C SER A 276 12.78 13.79 -4.61
N LEU A 277 11.77 12.99 -4.24
CA LEU A 277 11.94 11.82 -3.37
C LEU A 277 12.34 10.55 -4.14
N VAL A 278 12.40 10.62 -5.48
CA VAL A 278 13.04 9.63 -6.34
C VAL A 278 14.44 10.14 -6.72
N ALA A 279 15.42 9.25 -6.77
CA ALA A 279 16.70 9.49 -7.41
C ALA A 279 16.87 8.54 -8.60
N SER A 280 17.36 9.05 -9.72
CA SER A 280 17.77 8.26 -10.89
C SER A 280 19.17 7.66 -10.71
N TRP A 281 19.58 6.75 -11.61
CA TRP A 281 20.97 6.26 -11.62
C TRP A 281 21.94 7.40 -12.01
N GLU A 282 21.50 8.35 -12.84
CA GLU A 282 22.25 9.57 -13.19
C GLU A 282 22.49 10.46 -11.97
N ASP A 283 21.46 10.67 -11.13
CA ASP A 283 21.58 11.44 -9.87
C ASP A 283 22.64 10.82 -8.95
N VAL A 284 22.57 9.50 -8.77
CA VAL A 284 23.51 8.74 -7.94
C VAL A 284 24.92 8.79 -8.53
N LEU A 285 25.09 8.60 -9.84
CA LEU A 285 26.39 8.69 -10.52
C LEU A 285 27.00 10.09 -10.39
N SER A 286 26.19 11.15 -10.45
CA SER A 286 26.63 12.53 -10.26
C SER A 286 27.13 12.79 -8.83
N SER A 287 26.55 12.10 -7.84
CA SER A 287 26.94 12.12 -6.43
C SER A 287 28.19 11.27 -6.14
N VAL A 288 28.39 10.15 -6.85
CA VAL A 288 29.61 9.32 -6.75
C VAL A 288 30.82 10.00 -7.38
N SER A 289 30.66 10.58 -8.57
CA SER A 289 31.80 10.94 -9.44
C SER A 289 32.52 12.22 -9.05
N GLY A 290 32.11 12.90 -7.96
CA GLY A 290 32.64 14.22 -7.58
C GLY A 290 32.41 15.32 -8.63
N MET A 291 31.63 15.07 -9.69
CA MET A 291 31.32 16.06 -10.74
C MET A 291 30.48 17.23 -10.22
N ASN A 292 29.87 17.07 -9.05
CA ASN A 292 29.23 18.14 -8.30
C ASN A 292 30.07 18.65 -7.12
N ALA A 293 31.30 18.20 -6.87
CA ALA A 293 32.12 18.68 -5.74
C ALA A 293 32.53 20.18 -5.86
N GLU A 294 32.48 20.75 -7.07
CA GLU A 294 32.60 22.20 -7.30
C GLU A 294 31.27 22.96 -7.15
N LYS A 295 30.14 22.24 -6.98
CA LYS A 295 28.78 22.76 -6.82
C LYS A 295 28.14 22.45 -5.47
N GLU A 296 28.64 21.47 -4.74
CA GLU A 296 28.38 21.32 -3.32
C GLU A 296 28.81 22.64 -2.66
N SER A 297 27.85 23.37 -2.09
CA SER A 297 28.23 24.42 -1.18
C SER A 297 29.02 23.77 -0.03
N PRO A 298 29.91 24.51 0.67
CA PRO A 298 30.57 23.99 1.88
C PRO A 298 29.62 23.62 3.03
N GLU A 299 28.30 23.58 2.80
CA GLU A 299 27.21 23.58 3.78
C GLU A 299 26.25 22.37 3.63
N GLU A 300 26.23 21.64 2.51
CA GLU A 300 25.40 20.45 2.32
C GLU A 300 26.25 19.20 1.98
N LYS A 301 26.18 18.18 2.84
CA LYS A 301 26.89 16.91 2.67
C LYS A 301 26.10 15.96 1.77
N THR A 302 26.71 15.33 0.78
CA THR A 302 26.06 14.17 0.11
C THR A 302 26.31 12.88 0.90
N ALA A 303 25.28 12.03 1.05
CA ALA A 303 25.42 10.69 1.62
C ALA A 303 24.62 9.65 0.81
N ILE A 304 25.30 8.62 0.30
CA ILE A 304 24.67 7.46 -0.33
C ILE A 304 24.60 6.35 0.73
N VAL A 305 23.42 5.74 0.94
CA VAL A 305 23.21 4.73 1.98
C VAL A 305 22.64 3.44 1.42
N ASP A 306 23.32 2.33 1.69
CA ASP A 306 22.90 0.98 1.36
C ASP A 306 22.20 0.31 2.54
N ALA A 307 20.91 -0.01 2.37
CA ALA A 307 20.09 -0.67 3.37
C ALA A 307 20.16 -2.21 3.35
N ARG A 308 20.99 -2.80 2.48
CA ARG A 308 21.22 -4.25 2.39
C ARG A 308 21.97 -4.81 3.60
N ASP A 309 21.91 -6.13 3.77
CA ASP A 309 22.73 -6.84 4.74
C ASP A 309 24.22 -6.72 4.42
N ASN A 310 25.06 -6.76 5.45
CA ASN A 310 26.49 -6.48 5.32
C ASN A 310 27.21 -7.41 4.31
N ALA A 311 26.84 -8.69 4.27
CA ALA A 311 27.37 -9.65 3.30
C ALA A 311 27.05 -9.28 1.83
N GLN A 312 25.94 -8.58 1.58
CA GLN A 312 25.60 -8.09 0.24
C GLN A 312 26.39 -6.81 -0.11
N TYR A 313 26.51 -5.90 0.87
CA TYR A 313 27.29 -4.66 0.76
C TYR A 313 28.81 -4.89 0.54
N GLN A 314 29.36 -5.97 1.12
CA GLN A 314 30.74 -6.45 0.91
C GLN A 314 30.91 -7.35 -0.32
N GLY A 315 29.84 -7.59 -1.09
CA GLY A 315 29.88 -8.47 -2.26
C GLY A 315 30.12 -9.95 -2.00
N HIS A 316 30.12 -10.40 -0.73
CA HIS A 316 30.14 -11.82 -0.37
C HIS A 316 28.87 -12.57 -0.80
N ILE A 317 27.75 -11.85 -0.94
CA ILE A 317 26.50 -12.33 -1.53
C ILE A 317 26.05 -11.34 -2.60
N ARG A 318 25.75 -11.81 -3.82
CA ARG A 318 25.18 -10.99 -4.91
C ARG A 318 23.81 -11.51 -5.35
N ARG A 319 22.89 -10.57 -5.63
CA ARG A 319 21.61 -10.83 -6.34
C ARG A 319 21.63 -10.38 -7.80
N SER A 320 22.52 -9.44 -8.13
CA SER A 320 22.74 -8.91 -9.47
C SER A 320 23.97 -9.54 -10.12
N LYS A 321 24.25 -9.19 -11.38
CA LYS A 321 25.47 -9.56 -12.11
C LYS A 321 26.73 -9.24 -11.29
N LEU A 322 26.78 -8.06 -10.68
CA LEU A 322 27.86 -7.57 -9.84
C LEU A 322 27.51 -7.71 -8.35
N GLY A 323 28.50 -8.12 -7.55
CA GLY A 323 28.51 -7.94 -6.10
C GLY A 323 29.16 -6.61 -5.71
N GLY A 324 29.20 -6.30 -4.42
CA GLY A 324 29.75 -5.06 -3.90
C GLY A 324 28.67 -3.99 -3.71
N ARG A 325 29.06 -2.72 -3.78
CA ARG A 325 28.25 -1.54 -3.46
C ARG A 325 28.53 -0.37 -4.41
N ILE A 326 27.68 0.64 -4.33
CA ILE A 326 27.91 1.95 -4.96
C ILE A 326 29.10 2.61 -4.25
N PRO A 327 30.10 3.18 -4.95
CA PRO A 327 31.29 3.71 -4.32
C PRO A 327 31.01 4.81 -3.29
N GLY A 328 31.74 4.77 -2.18
CA GLY A 328 31.53 5.70 -1.05
C GLY A 328 30.21 5.55 -0.29
N ALA A 329 29.34 4.58 -0.64
CA ALA A 329 28.11 4.35 0.10
C ALA A 329 28.36 3.83 1.52
N ILE A 330 27.54 4.27 2.47
CA ILE A 330 27.54 3.82 3.87
C ILE A 330 26.56 2.64 4.01
N ASN A 331 26.91 1.59 4.77
CA ASN A 331 25.97 0.50 5.07
C ASN A 331 25.14 0.80 6.33
N ILE A 332 23.81 0.85 6.20
CA ILE A 332 22.88 0.88 7.34
C ILE A 332 21.83 -0.21 7.11
N PRO A 333 22.14 -1.49 7.43
CA PRO A 333 21.24 -2.61 7.17
C PRO A 333 19.88 -2.37 7.80
N ARG A 334 18.79 -2.55 7.04
CA ARG A 334 17.39 -2.32 7.48
C ARG A 334 17.08 -2.84 8.89
N ARG A 335 17.65 -4.00 9.24
CA ARG A 335 17.45 -4.70 10.53
C ARG A 335 18.03 -3.98 11.75
N SER A 336 18.89 -2.97 11.60
CA SER A 336 19.35 -2.14 12.74
C SER A 336 18.35 -1.06 13.17
N LEU A 337 17.27 -0.87 12.41
CA LEU A 337 16.24 0.16 12.64
C LEU A 337 14.90 -0.43 13.12
N VAL A 338 14.81 -1.75 13.22
CA VAL A 338 13.60 -2.52 13.56
C VAL A 338 13.97 -3.65 14.54
N ARG A 339 13.18 -3.81 15.59
CA ARG A 339 13.38 -4.79 16.65
C ARG A 339 13.00 -6.21 16.25
N PRO A 340 13.49 -7.23 16.98
CA PRO A 340 13.06 -8.62 16.81
C PRO A 340 11.55 -8.88 17.01
N ASP A 341 10.83 -7.99 17.71
CA ASP A 341 9.37 -8.07 17.88
C ASP A 341 8.57 -7.48 16.71
N GLY A 342 9.25 -6.89 15.72
CA GLY A 342 8.64 -6.24 14.56
C GLY A 342 8.39 -4.74 14.72
N THR A 343 8.56 -4.17 15.92
CA THR A 343 8.42 -2.72 16.13
C THR A 343 9.62 -1.95 15.61
N PHE A 344 9.40 -0.73 15.11
CA PHE A 344 10.50 0.17 14.81
C PHE A 344 11.25 0.53 16.09
N GLU A 345 12.57 0.68 15.99
CA GLU A 345 13.35 1.19 17.11
C GLU A 345 12.90 2.62 17.50
N PRO A 346 13.07 3.03 18.78
CA PRO A 346 12.79 4.38 19.24
C PRO A 346 13.59 5.42 18.46
N VAL A 347 13.06 6.64 18.39
CA VAL A 347 13.68 7.74 17.62
C VAL A 347 15.09 8.07 18.13
N ASP A 348 15.35 7.94 19.43
CA ASP A 348 16.68 8.09 20.04
C ASP A 348 17.65 6.96 19.65
N VAL A 349 17.18 5.71 19.61
CA VAL A 349 17.99 4.57 19.14
C VAL A 349 18.27 4.66 17.65
N GLN A 350 17.27 4.98 16.83
CA GLN A 350 17.46 5.21 15.38
C GLN A 350 18.44 6.36 15.12
N ARG A 351 18.36 7.46 15.89
CA ARG A 351 19.32 8.57 15.82
C ARG A 351 20.74 8.13 16.16
N GLN A 352 20.92 7.25 17.14
CA GLN A 352 22.24 6.70 17.49
C GLN A 352 22.80 5.81 16.37
N VAL A 353 22.00 4.89 15.85
CA VAL A 353 22.39 4.00 14.72
C VAL A 353 22.82 4.80 13.48
N LEU A 354 22.08 5.86 13.13
CA LEU A 354 22.43 6.74 12.02
C LEU A 354 23.76 7.48 12.28
N LYS A 355 23.96 8.03 13.48
CA LYS A 355 25.21 8.72 13.87
C LYS A 355 26.43 7.80 13.88
N GLU A 356 26.29 6.58 14.39
CA GLU A 356 27.37 5.57 14.41
C GLU A 356 27.81 5.15 13.00
N ALA A 357 26.88 5.15 12.05
CA ALA A 357 27.18 4.94 10.63
C ALA A 357 27.77 6.19 9.93
N GLY A 358 27.95 7.31 10.62
CA GLY A 358 28.50 8.55 10.04
C GLY A 358 27.47 9.48 9.38
N LEU A 359 26.17 9.25 9.63
CA LEU A 359 25.05 10.04 9.13
C LEU A 359 24.36 10.77 10.29
N ASP A 360 24.88 11.95 10.66
CA ASP A 360 24.30 12.75 11.75
C ASP A 360 23.04 13.51 11.28
N PRO A 361 21.85 13.27 11.87
CA PRO A 361 20.62 13.98 11.52
C PRO A 361 20.68 15.50 11.72
N GLU A 362 21.61 16.00 12.54
CA GLU A 362 21.76 17.43 12.80
C GLU A 362 22.55 18.18 11.72
N ILE A 363 23.21 17.47 10.79
CA ILE A 363 23.99 18.05 9.68
C ILE A 363 23.13 18.00 8.40
N PRO A 364 22.89 19.15 7.72
CA PRO A 364 22.22 19.17 6.42
C PRO A 364 22.89 18.23 5.43
N THR A 365 22.14 17.20 5.02
CA THR A 365 22.64 16.11 4.17
C THR A 365 21.66 15.84 3.03
N LYS A 366 22.17 15.77 1.80
CA LYS A 366 21.48 15.16 0.65
C LYS A 366 21.64 13.64 0.75
N LEU A 367 20.63 12.98 1.31
CA LEU A 367 20.59 11.53 1.50
C LEU A 367 19.99 10.82 0.27
N ILE A 368 20.72 9.87 -0.32
CA ILE A 368 20.16 8.94 -1.30
C ILE A 368 20.27 7.52 -0.76
N ALA A 369 19.13 6.89 -0.47
CA ALA A 369 19.08 5.52 0.03
C ALA A 369 18.77 4.52 -1.09
N TYR A 370 19.39 3.34 -1.04
CA TYR A 370 19.14 2.24 -1.97
C TYR A 370 19.21 0.88 -1.26
N CYS A 371 18.75 -0.18 -1.92
CA CYS A 371 18.96 -1.55 -1.46
C CYS A 371 19.10 -2.49 -2.66
N ASN A 372 18.49 -3.68 -2.67
CA ASN A 372 18.40 -4.47 -3.89
C ASN A 372 17.37 -3.90 -4.88
N GLY A 373 16.17 -3.50 -4.44
CA GLY A 373 15.11 -3.00 -5.34
C GLY A 373 14.17 -2.00 -4.68
N GLY A 374 14.72 -0.92 -4.11
CA GLY A 374 13.96 0.22 -3.59
C GLY A 374 13.09 0.00 -2.35
N VAL A 375 12.96 -1.23 -1.84
CA VAL A 375 12.08 -1.57 -0.69
C VAL A 375 12.73 -1.27 0.67
N ALA A 376 13.83 -1.94 1.00
CA ALA A 376 14.46 -1.86 2.33
C ALA A 376 15.09 -0.49 2.63
N SER A 377 15.44 0.27 1.60
CA SER A 377 15.87 1.67 1.70
C SER A 377 14.80 2.59 2.28
N CYS A 378 13.51 2.32 2.00
CA CYS A 378 12.42 3.12 2.56
C CYS A 378 12.35 3.03 4.10
N THR A 379 12.84 1.96 4.74
CA THR A 379 12.96 1.90 6.22
C THR A 379 14.05 2.86 6.74
N VAL A 380 15.15 3.04 5.99
CA VAL A 380 16.20 4.02 6.32
C VAL A 380 15.68 5.44 6.14
N LEU A 381 14.96 5.71 5.05
CA LEU A 381 14.33 7.01 4.79
C LEU A 381 13.24 7.35 5.82
N LEU A 382 12.45 6.35 6.24
CA LEU A 382 11.51 6.49 7.35
C LEU A 382 12.24 6.84 8.65
N ALA A 383 13.31 6.14 9.00
CA ALA A 383 14.10 6.45 10.18
C ALA A 383 14.69 7.88 10.13
N TRP A 384 15.24 8.28 8.98
CA TRP A 384 15.75 9.65 8.73
C TRP A 384 14.67 10.72 8.93
N HIS A 385 13.47 10.48 8.40
CA HIS A 385 12.32 11.35 8.59
C HIS A 385 11.88 11.42 10.07
N ARG A 386 11.77 10.27 10.76
CA ARG A 386 11.39 10.19 12.18
C ARG A 386 12.36 10.91 13.10
N VAL A 387 13.66 10.90 12.81
CA VAL A 387 14.67 11.66 13.57
C VAL A 387 14.75 13.15 13.17
N SER A 388 13.87 13.62 12.28
CA SER A 388 13.90 14.98 11.72
C SER A 388 15.25 15.34 11.07
N GLY A 389 15.84 14.40 10.33
CA GLY A 389 17.12 14.59 9.64
C GLY A 389 17.09 15.77 8.66
N LYS A 390 18.10 16.65 8.74
CA LYS A 390 18.15 17.90 7.98
C LYS A 390 18.67 17.68 6.57
N GLY A 391 18.17 18.48 5.62
CA GLY A 391 18.54 18.41 4.21
C GLY A 391 17.48 17.71 3.37
N THR A 392 17.89 17.14 2.26
CA THR A 392 17.01 16.45 1.30
C THR A 392 17.18 14.95 1.36
N TRP A 393 16.17 14.18 0.98
CA TRP A 393 16.26 12.73 0.97
C TRP A 393 15.50 12.13 -0.22
N ALA A 394 16.06 11.09 -0.82
CA ALA A 394 15.50 10.40 -1.97
C ALA A 394 15.76 8.89 -1.92
N ASN A 395 14.88 8.12 -2.55
CA ASN A 395 15.06 6.68 -2.77
C ASN A 395 15.59 6.47 -4.19
N TYR A 396 16.75 5.82 -4.33
CA TYR A 396 17.17 5.31 -5.63
C TYR A 396 16.44 4.00 -5.91
N ASP A 397 15.35 4.09 -6.66
CA ASP A 397 14.36 3.02 -6.72
C ASP A 397 14.85 1.79 -7.51
N GLY A 398 15.50 2.02 -8.65
CA GLY A 398 16.18 0.97 -9.42
C GLY A 398 17.20 0.18 -8.59
N SER A 399 17.87 0.85 -7.65
CA SER A 399 18.68 0.22 -6.60
C SER A 399 19.75 -0.74 -7.18
N TRP A 400 20.26 -1.70 -6.41
CA TRP A 400 21.28 -2.65 -6.88
C TRP A 400 20.80 -3.60 -7.99
N ASN A 401 19.50 -3.80 -8.16
CA ASN A 401 18.92 -4.57 -9.26
C ASN A 401 19.06 -3.83 -10.60
N GLU A 402 19.16 -2.50 -10.60
CA GLU A 402 19.57 -1.73 -11.77
C GLU A 402 21.11 -1.56 -11.79
N TRP A 403 21.67 -0.89 -10.78
CA TRP A 403 23.10 -0.53 -10.74
C TRP A 403 24.03 -1.74 -10.88
N GLY A 404 23.80 -2.79 -10.10
CA GLY A 404 24.61 -4.01 -10.11
C GLY A 404 24.41 -4.90 -11.35
N ASN A 405 23.55 -4.52 -12.29
CA ASN A 405 23.40 -5.17 -13.59
C ASN A 405 23.94 -4.33 -14.76
N ARG A 406 24.50 -3.15 -14.47
CA ARG A 406 25.08 -2.23 -15.46
C ARG A 406 26.61 -2.31 -15.46
N ASP A 407 27.19 -2.40 -16.66
CA ASP A 407 28.64 -2.47 -16.87
C ASP A 407 29.30 -1.09 -17.01
N ASP A 408 28.50 -0.03 -17.15
CA ASP A 408 28.93 1.35 -17.34
C ASP A 408 28.99 2.17 -16.03
N LEU A 409 28.64 1.58 -14.89
CA LEU A 409 28.60 2.23 -13.58
C LEU A 409 29.70 1.71 -12.65
N PRO A 410 30.31 2.56 -11.81
CA PRO A 410 31.40 2.15 -10.93
C PRO A 410 30.89 1.35 -9.73
N VAL A 411 31.71 0.44 -9.21
CA VAL A 411 31.40 -0.47 -8.10
C VAL A 411 32.61 -0.58 -7.16
N ASP A 412 32.35 -0.45 -5.87
CA ASP A 412 33.29 -0.79 -4.80
C ASP A 412 33.03 -2.23 -4.31
N MET A 413 34.09 -2.96 -3.96
CA MET A 413 34.02 -4.28 -3.30
C MET A 413 34.06 -4.16 -1.78
#